data_AF-A0A3N5B227-F1
#
_entry.id   AF-A0A3N5B227-F1
#
_cell.length_a   1.000
_cell.length_b   1.000
_cell.length_c   1.000
_cell.angle_alpha   90.00
_cell.angle_beta   90.00
_cell.angle_gamma   90.00
#
_symmetry.space_group_name_H-M   'P 1'
#
loop_
_entity.id
_entity.type
_entity.pdbx_description
1 polymer ?
#
loop_
_entity_poly.entity_id
_entity_poly.type
_entity_poly.pdbx_seq_one_letter_code
_entity_poly.pdbx_strand_id
1 'polypeptide(L)'
;MPTFSFERNPPLAPAEAWRRLTEWPRHADVVPLTRIEVLTALPTREGTRFVARSGVGPVTVDDVMEVTVWRPPAGDEPGLCRLEKRGRVVLGWAEIEVRPGPGGRSRVVWREELRIRCLPRLFGGVLKRTARLVFGRAATQLLRKA
;
A
#
# COMPACT_ATOMS: atom_id res chain seq x y z
N MET A 1 -4.33 13.60 9.92
CA MET A 1 -5.37 12.54 9.98
C MET A 1 -4.80 11.36 10.78
N PRO A 2 -5.51 10.26 11.12
CA PRO A 2 -4.85 9.19 11.87
C PRO A 2 -3.78 8.53 10.99
N THR A 3 -2.56 8.48 11.52
CA THR A 3 -1.44 7.79 10.91
C THR A 3 -1.21 6.44 11.60
N PHE A 4 -0.78 5.44 10.84
CA PHE A 4 -0.25 4.21 11.38
C PHE A 4 0.98 3.75 10.59
N SER A 5 1.80 2.94 11.24
CA SER A 5 2.96 2.32 10.61
C SER A 5 3.12 0.89 11.12
N PHE A 6 3.77 0.06 10.31
CA PHE A 6 4.22 -1.26 10.70
C PHE A 6 5.47 -1.66 9.91
N GLU A 7 6.18 -2.65 10.43
CA GLU A 7 7.40 -3.18 9.83
C GLU A 7 7.28 -4.68 9.55
N ARG A 8 7.92 -5.15 8.49
CA ARG A 8 8.12 -6.58 8.18
C ARG A 8 9.56 -6.82 7.76
N ASN A 9 10.12 -7.95 8.18
CA ASN A 9 11.47 -8.38 7.84
C ASN A 9 11.41 -9.69 7.04
N PRO A 10 10.89 -9.68 5.80
CA PRO A 10 10.78 -10.89 5.00
C PRO A 10 12.17 -11.44 4.64
N PRO A 11 12.32 -12.77 4.51
CA PRO A 11 13.55 -13.39 4.03
C PRO A 11 13.65 -13.27 2.49
N LEU A 12 13.54 -12.05 1.97
CA LEU A 12 13.57 -11.72 0.55
C LEU A 12 14.61 -10.63 0.29
N ALA A 13 15.27 -10.69 -0.87
CA ALA A 13 16.08 -9.59 -1.36
C ALA A 13 15.23 -8.31 -1.53
N PRO A 14 15.81 -7.09 -1.36
CA PRO A 14 15.07 -5.84 -1.48
C PRO A 14 14.29 -5.69 -2.80
N ALA A 15 14.90 -6.06 -3.93
CA ALA A 15 14.23 -5.99 -5.24
C ALA A 15 13.00 -6.91 -5.34
N GLU A 16 13.06 -8.09 -4.71
CA GLU A 16 11.96 -9.06 -4.68
C GLU A 16 10.81 -8.56 -3.81
N ALA A 17 11.12 -8.07 -2.60
CA ALA A 17 10.13 -7.48 -1.71
C ALA A 17 9.47 -6.25 -2.34
N TRP A 18 10.26 -5.39 -3.00
CA TRP A 18 9.77 -4.24 -3.75
C TRP A 18 8.79 -4.63 -4.83
N ARG A 19 9.16 -5.59 -5.71
CA ARG A 19 8.29 -6.05 -6.79
C ARG A 19 6.94 -6.53 -6.24
N ARG A 20 6.97 -7.41 -5.23
CA ARG A 20 5.73 -7.98 -4.64
C ARG A 20 4.83 -6.92 -3.99
N LEU A 21 5.41 -5.90 -3.36
CA LEU A 21 4.63 -4.84 -2.68
C LEU A 21 4.06 -3.81 -3.65
N THR A 22 4.73 -3.58 -4.79
CA THR A 22 4.37 -2.52 -5.75
C THR A 22 3.68 -3.05 -7.01
N GLU A 23 3.40 -4.34 -7.07
CA GLU A 23 2.54 -4.94 -8.08
C GLU A 23 1.07 -4.72 -7.71
N TRP A 24 0.53 -3.55 -8.07
CA TRP A 24 -0.78 -3.08 -7.63
C TRP A 24 -1.91 -4.10 -7.81
N PRO A 25 -2.05 -4.79 -8.96
CA PRO A 25 -3.14 -5.74 -9.16
C PRO A 25 -3.21 -6.85 -8.10
N ARG A 26 -2.06 -7.31 -7.58
CA ARG A 26 -1.98 -8.40 -6.59
C ARG A 26 -2.55 -8.04 -5.22
N HIS A 27 -2.75 -6.75 -4.95
CA HIS A 27 -3.42 -6.34 -3.72
C HIS A 27 -4.88 -6.83 -3.70
N ALA A 28 -5.52 -7.03 -4.86
CA ALA A 28 -6.86 -7.60 -4.94
C ALA A 28 -6.95 -9.05 -4.40
N ASP A 29 -5.86 -9.81 -4.44
CA ASP A 29 -5.82 -11.21 -3.98
C ASP A 29 -5.74 -11.32 -2.45
N VAL A 30 -5.36 -10.24 -1.77
CA VAL A 30 -5.03 -10.26 -0.33
C VAL A 30 -5.82 -9.26 0.50
N VAL A 31 -6.38 -8.22 -0.13
CA VAL A 31 -7.29 -7.27 0.52
C VAL A 31 -8.73 -7.73 0.26
N PRO A 32 -9.50 -8.08 1.31
CA PRO A 32 -10.84 -8.63 1.14
C PRO A 32 -11.77 -7.65 0.40
N LEU A 33 -12.57 -8.20 -0.52
CA LEU A 33 -13.61 -7.45 -1.23
C LEU A 33 -13.06 -6.28 -2.06
N THR A 34 -11.77 -6.32 -2.42
CA THR A 34 -11.11 -5.26 -3.18
C THR A 34 -10.78 -5.72 -4.58
N ARG A 35 -11.04 -4.86 -5.57
CA ARG A 35 -10.55 -4.98 -6.94
C ARG A 35 -9.59 -3.83 -7.24
N ILE A 36 -8.58 -4.08 -8.05
CA ILE A 36 -7.60 -3.07 -8.44
C ILE A 36 -7.66 -2.88 -9.96
N GLU A 37 -7.74 -1.62 -10.39
CA GLU A 37 -7.65 -1.24 -11.80
C GLU A 37 -6.56 -0.18 -11.96
N VAL A 38 -5.57 -0.45 -12.82
CA VAL A 38 -4.50 0.51 -13.15
C VAL A 38 -4.99 1.39 -14.30
N LEU A 39 -5.02 2.70 -14.06
CA LEU A 39 -5.62 3.69 -14.95
C LEU A 39 -4.61 4.32 -15.93
N THR A 40 -3.32 4.00 -15.78
CA THR A 40 -2.23 4.52 -16.62
C THR A 40 -1.42 3.39 -17.23
N ALA A 41 -0.78 3.64 -18.38
CA ALA A 41 0.08 2.66 -19.03
C ALA A 41 1.25 2.22 -18.12
N LEU A 42 1.63 0.94 -18.26
CA LEU A 42 2.81 0.36 -17.62
C LEU A 42 4.11 0.79 -18.34
N PRO A 43 5.29 0.71 -17.68
CA PRO A 43 5.51 0.30 -16.28
C PRO A 43 5.08 1.37 -15.27
N THR A 44 4.97 0.97 -14.00
CA THR A 44 4.70 1.91 -12.90
C THR A 44 5.83 2.95 -12.80
N ARG A 45 5.45 4.22 -12.66
CA ARG A 45 6.32 5.37 -12.50
C ARG A 45 5.61 6.47 -11.71
N GLU A 46 6.31 7.56 -11.42
CA GLU A 46 5.65 8.76 -10.92
C GLU A 46 4.54 9.22 -11.89
N GLY A 47 3.38 9.57 -11.33
CA GLY A 47 2.15 9.87 -12.05
C GLY A 47 1.30 8.65 -12.40
N THR A 48 1.76 7.40 -12.13
CA THR A 48 0.91 6.21 -12.29
C THR A 48 -0.31 6.31 -11.39
N ARG A 49 -1.49 6.06 -11.95
CA ARG A 49 -2.76 6.07 -11.20
C ARG A 49 -3.42 4.72 -11.23
N PHE A 50 -4.05 4.36 -10.12
CA PHE A 50 -4.86 3.16 -9.99
C PHE A 50 -5.97 3.38 -8.97
N VAL A 51 -7.02 2.58 -9.06
CA VAL A 51 -8.13 2.59 -8.11
C VAL A 51 -8.21 1.26 -7.39
N ALA A 52 -8.28 1.31 -6.06
CA ALA A 52 -8.68 0.18 -5.23
C ALA A 52 -10.15 0.35 -4.86
N ARG A 53 -11.02 -0.42 -5.51
CA ARG A 53 -12.46 -0.43 -5.26
C ARG A 53 -12.79 -1.53 -4.26
N SER A 54 -13.29 -1.16 -3.08
CA SER A 54 -13.65 -2.10 -2.01
C SER A 54 -15.15 -2.09 -1.74
N GLY A 55 -15.80 -3.26 -1.66
CA GLY A 55 -17.23 -3.34 -1.34
C GLY A 55 -17.94 -4.60 -1.86
N VAL A 56 -19.26 -4.64 -1.68
CA VAL A 56 -20.13 -5.75 -2.10
C VAL A 56 -21.36 -5.19 -2.81
N GLY A 57 -21.66 -5.72 -4.00
CA GLY A 57 -22.82 -5.29 -4.80
C GLY A 57 -22.76 -3.77 -5.09
N PRO A 58 -23.85 -3.02 -4.88
CA PRO A 58 -23.90 -1.59 -5.16
C PRO A 58 -23.16 -0.73 -4.12
N VAL A 59 -22.72 -1.30 -2.99
CA VAL A 59 -22.05 -0.56 -1.91
C VAL A 59 -20.55 -0.69 -2.07
N THR A 60 -19.93 0.29 -2.74
CA THR A 60 -18.49 0.32 -3.00
C THR A 60 -17.85 1.64 -2.61
N VAL A 61 -16.59 1.58 -2.20
CA VAL A 61 -15.74 2.73 -1.91
C VAL A 61 -14.51 2.66 -2.80
N ASP A 62 -14.26 3.75 -3.52
CA ASP A 62 -13.08 3.91 -4.37
C ASP A 62 -11.96 4.64 -3.61
N ASP A 63 -10.82 3.98 -3.51
CA ASP A 63 -9.54 4.60 -3.13
C ASP A 63 -8.72 4.84 -4.39
N VAL A 64 -8.83 6.05 -4.95
CA VAL A 64 -8.06 6.46 -6.14
C VAL A 64 -6.70 6.94 -5.69
N MET A 65 -5.63 6.30 -6.15
CA MET A 65 -4.26 6.58 -5.75
C MET A 65 -3.41 7.03 -6.94
N GLU A 66 -2.46 7.91 -6.66
CA GLU A 66 -1.41 8.35 -7.58
C GLU A 66 -0.05 8.13 -6.96
N VAL A 67 0.87 7.50 -7.70
CA VAL A 67 2.28 7.38 -7.32
C VAL A 67 2.94 8.75 -7.45
N THR A 68 3.34 9.35 -6.34
CA THR A 68 3.99 10.68 -6.30
C THR A 68 5.48 10.61 -6.02
N VAL A 69 5.98 9.47 -5.54
CA VAL A 69 7.41 9.19 -5.46
C VAL A 69 7.60 7.75 -5.91
N TRP A 70 8.53 7.52 -6.82
CA TRP A 70 8.89 6.19 -7.31
C TRP A 70 10.40 6.02 -7.41
N ARG A 71 10.99 5.34 -6.43
CA ARG A 71 12.41 5.00 -6.39
C ARG A 71 12.58 3.53 -6.05
N PRO A 72 12.70 2.63 -7.05
CA PRO A 72 13.02 1.23 -6.80
C PRO A 72 14.36 1.06 -6.08
N PRO A 73 14.55 0.00 -5.26
CA PRO A 73 15.83 -0.26 -4.61
C PRO A 73 16.92 -0.57 -5.65
N ALA A 74 18.14 -0.09 -5.42
CA ALA A 74 19.28 -0.30 -6.30
C ALA A 74 20.57 -0.48 -5.47
N GLY A 75 21.22 -1.64 -5.56
CA GLY A 75 22.35 -1.95 -4.69
C GLY A 75 21.97 -1.89 -3.21
N ASP A 76 22.68 -1.06 -2.45
CA ASP A 76 22.43 -0.79 -1.04
C ASP A 76 21.43 0.36 -0.79
N GLU A 77 20.96 1.04 -1.84
CA GLU A 77 19.99 2.12 -1.71
C GLU A 77 18.58 1.57 -1.45
N PRO A 78 17.83 2.16 -0.49
CA PRO A 78 16.49 1.71 -0.18
C PRO A 78 15.50 2.09 -1.29
N GLY A 79 14.52 1.21 -1.51
CA GLY A 79 13.36 1.53 -2.33
C GLY A 79 12.39 2.42 -1.56
N LEU A 80 11.83 3.44 -2.22
CA LEU A 80 10.77 4.29 -1.69
C LEU A 80 9.66 4.53 -2.72
N CYS A 81 8.43 4.19 -2.36
CA CYS A 81 7.23 4.53 -3.09
C CYS A 81 6.31 5.37 -2.20
N ARG A 82 5.78 6.47 -2.73
CA ARG A 82 4.72 7.27 -2.09
C ARG A 82 3.48 7.32 -2.97
N LEU A 83 2.33 7.12 -2.35
CA LEU A 83 1.01 7.12 -2.95
C LEU A 83 0.19 8.24 -2.29
N GLU A 84 -0.38 9.14 -3.08
CA GLU A 84 -1.36 10.11 -2.60
C GLU A 84 -2.77 9.67 -3.00
N LYS A 85 -3.72 9.73 -2.07
CA LYS A 85 -5.12 9.37 -2.33
C LYS A 85 -5.82 10.59 -2.94
N ARG A 86 -6.15 10.49 -4.23
CA ARG A 86 -6.78 11.53 -5.06
C ARG A 86 -8.31 11.43 -5.10
N GLY A 87 -8.90 10.48 -4.37
CA GLY A 87 -10.33 10.23 -4.31
C GLY A 87 -11.12 11.26 -3.49
N ARG A 88 -12.46 11.15 -3.51
CA ARG A 88 -13.37 12.00 -2.71
C ARG A 88 -13.66 11.44 -1.33
N VAL A 89 -13.62 10.12 -1.17
CA VAL A 89 -14.04 9.41 0.06
C VAL A 89 -12.85 8.99 0.90
N VAL A 90 -11.90 8.29 0.29
CA VAL A 90 -10.65 7.88 0.94
C VAL A 90 -9.60 8.96 0.70
N LEU A 91 -9.06 9.48 1.79
CA LEU A 91 -8.13 10.61 1.80
C LEU A 91 -6.86 10.25 2.57
N GLY A 92 -5.75 10.91 2.22
CA GLY A 92 -4.45 10.73 2.87
C GLY A 92 -3.43 10.18 1.90
N TRP A 93 -2.46 9.43 2.41
CA TRP A 93 -1.31 8.94 1.64
C TRP A 93 -0.80 7.63 2.21
N ALA A 94 -0.09 6.84 1.40
CA ALA A 94 0.64 5.65 1.82
C ALA A 94 2.10 5.73 1.35
N GLU A 95 3.00 5.14 2.12
CA GLU A 95 4.43 5.09 1.82
C GLU A 95 4.95 3.69 2.10
N ILE A 96 5.69 3.15 1.13
CA ILE A 96 6.31 1.84 1.19
C ILE A 96 7.81 2.07 1.03
N GLU A 97 8.55 1.66 2.05
CA GLU A 97 10.00 1.73 2.05
C GLU A 97 10.58 0.33 2.20
N VAL A 98 11.51 -0.05 1.32
CA VAL A 98 12.17 -1.36 1.33
C VAL A 98 13.67 -1.15 1.45
N ARG A 99 14.23 -1.44 2.62
CA ARG A 99 15.66 -1.27 2.90
C ARG A 99 16.40 -2.61 2.83
N PRO A 100 17.70 -2.62 2.49
CA PRO A 100 18.56 -3.76 2.76
C PRO A 100 18.57 -4.13 4.25
N GLY A 101 18.68 -5.42 4.53
CA GLY A 101 18.81 -5.98 5.86
C GLY A 101 19.89 -7.07 5.92
N PRO A 102 20.24 -7.55 7.13
CA PRO A 102 21.31 -8.51 7.31
C PRO A 102 21.11 -9.79 6.48
N GLY A 103 22.20 -10.32 5.92
CA GLY A 103 22.19 -11.57 5.15
C GLY A 103 21.41 -11.50 3.83
N GLY A 104 21.42 -10.33 3.17
CA GLY A 104 20.73 -10.12 1.88
C GLY A 104 19.20 -10.09 1.98
N ARG A 105 18.66 -9.98 3.19
CA ARG A 105 17.22 -9.85 3.45
C ARG A 105 16.79 -8.40 3.31
N SER A 106 15.50 -8.13 3.51
CA SER A 106 14.96 -6.78 3.45
C SER A 106 14.19 -6.42 4.71
N ARG A 107 14.18 -5.12 5.00
CA ARG A 107 13.36 -4.49 6.03
C ARG A 107 12.35 -3.58 5.34
N VAL A 108 11.09 -3.97 5.41
CA VAL A 108 9.96 -3.25 4.83
C VAL A 108 9.30 -2.38 5.91
N VAL A 109 9.19 -1.09 5.64
CA VAL A 109 8.42 -0.16 6.47
C VAL A 109 7.24 0.37 5.66
N TRP A 110 6.05 0.20 6.23
CA TRP A 110 4.81 0.76 5.68
C TRP A 110 4.35 1.89 6.58
N ARG A 111 4.00 3.03 5.99
CA ARG A 111 3.40 4.18 6.70
C ARG A 111 2.17 4.63 5.92
N GLU A 112 1.12 4.96 6.64
CA GLU A 112 -0.11 5.41 6.00
C GLU A 112 -0.81 6.44 6.85
N GLU A 113 -1.32 7.47 6.17
CA GLU A 113 -2.32 8.38 6.67
C GLU A 113 -3.65 8.05 5.99
N LEU A 114 -4.68 7.77 6.78
CA LEU A 114 -5.98 7.34 6.25
C LEU A 114 -7.12 8.12 6.91
N ARG A 115 -8.01 8.69 6.10
CA ARG A 115 -9.29 9.22 6.55
C ARG A 115 -10.38 8.83 5.57
N ILE A 116 -11.54 8.45 6.12
CA ILE A 116 -12.78 8.33 5.36
C ILE A 116 -13.59 9.61 5.58
N ARG A 117 -13.90 10.36 4.52
CA ARG A 117 -14.52 11.70 4.60
C ARG A 117 -15.79 11.72 5.45
N CYS A 118 -16.65 10.72 5.30
CA CYS A 118 -17.95 10.63 5.98
C CYS A 118 -17.91 9.88 7.32
N LEU A 119 -16.75 9.38 7.76
CA LEU A 119 -16.65 8.66 9.03
C LEU A 119 -16.41 9.66 10.18
N PRO A 120 -17.26 9.68 11.22
CA PRO A 120 -17.08 10.55 12.38
C PRO A 120 -15.72 10.33 13.06
N ARG A 121 -15.11 11.40 13.58
CA ARG A 121 -13.76 11.36 14.18
C ARG A 121 -13.65 10.38 15.35
N LEU A 122 -14.75 10.12 16.07
CA LEU A 122 -14.79 9.16 17.19
C LEU A 122 -14.40 7.74 16.74
N PHE A 123 -14.73 7.37 15.51
CA PHE A 123 -14.38 6.06 14.94
C PHE A 123 -12.95 6.01 14.39
N GLY A 124 -12.19 7.11 14.45
CA GLY A 124 -10.82 7.18 13.94
C GLY A 124 -9.88 6.17 14.58
N GLY A 125 -10.05 5.88 15.87
CA GLY A 125 -9.28 4.85 16.57
C GLY A 125 -9.55 3.43 16.04
N VAL A 126 -10.83 3.11 15.81
CA VAL A 126 -11.24 1.83 15.21
C VAL A 126 -10.74 1.72 13.79
N LEU A 127 -10.94 2.75 12.96
CA LEU A 127 -10.44 2.81 11.59
C LEU A 127 -8.92 2.57 11.55
N LYS A 128 -8.15 3.24 12.40
CA LYS A 128 -6.69 3.07 12.48
C LYS A 128 -6.30 1.63 12.82
N ARG A 129 -6.96 1.01 13.80
CA ARG A 129 -6.68 -0.38 14.19
C ARG A 129 -7.03 -1.37 13.08
N THR A 130 -8.22 -1.24 12.50
CA THR A 130 -8.68 -2.10 11.40
C THR A 130 -7.80 -1.96 10.17
N ALA A 131 -7.47 -0.73 9.76
CA ALA A 131 -6.56 -0.47 8.64
C ALA A 131 -5.19 -1.10 8.89
N ARG A 132 -4.59 -0.87 10.06
CA ARG A 132 -3.29 -1.47 10.41
C ARG A 132 -3.32 -3.01 10.35
N LEU A 133 -4.42 -3.64 10.78
CA LEU A 133 -4.57 -5.09 10.72
C LEU A 133 -4.71 -5.59 9.28
N VAL A 134 -5.59 -4.97 8.49
CA VAL A 134 -5.85 -5.36 7.10
C VAL A 134 -4.59 -5.17 6.24
N PHE A 135 -4.01 -3.98 6.23
CA PHE A 135 -2.79 -3.70 5.45
C PHE A 135 -1.58 -4.46 5.97
N GLY A 136 -1.48 -4.63 7.30
CA GLY A 136 -0.44 -5.46 7.91
C GLY A 136 -0.53 -6.93 7.50
N ARG A 137 -1.74 -7.47 7.31
CA ARG A 137 -1.98 -8.82 6.80
C ARG A 137 -1.74 -8.92 5.30
N ALA A 138 -2.23 -7.95 4.53
CA ALA A 138 -2.04 -7.87 3.08
C ALA A 138 -0.55 -7.83 2.73
N ALA A 139 0.23 -6.95 3.36
CA ALA A 139 1.69 -6.90 3.18
C ALA A 139 2.36 -8.23 3.51
N THR A 140 1.96 -8.90 4.60
CA THR A 140 2.49 -10.24 4.92
C THR A 140 2.15 -11.28 3.85
N GLN A 141 0.95 -11.25 3.26
CA GLN A 141 0.56 -12.19 2.21
C GLN A 141 1.27 -11.92 0.89
N LEU A 142 1.36 -10.65 0.47
CA LEU A 142 2.12 -10.24 -0.72
C LEU A 142 3.58 -10.65 -0.61
N LEU A 143 4.19 -10.46 0.55
CA LEU A 143 5.58 -10.86 0.77
C LEU A 143 5.77 -12.38 0.82
N ARG A 144 4.73 -13.18 1.07
CA ARG A 144 4.84 -14.65 1.10
C ARG A 144 4.68 -15.26 -0.29
N LYS A 145 3.72 -14.77 -1.09
CA LYS A 145 3.40 -15.33 -2.40
C LYS A 145 4.25 -14.68 -3.48
N ALA A 146 4.87 -15.49 -4.36
CA ALA A 146 5.65 -15.00 -5.50
C ALA A 146 4.74 -14.44 -6.59
#